data_AF-A0A6C0CEH7-F1
#
_entry.id   AF-A0A6C0CEH7-F1
#
_cell.length_a   1.000
_cell.length_b   1.000
_cell.length_c   1.000
_cell.angle_alpha   90.00
_cell.angle_beta   90.00
_cell.angle_gamma   90.00
#
_symmetry.space_group_name_H-M   'P 1'
#
loop_
_entity.id
_entity.type
_entity.pdbx_description
1 polymer ?
#
loop_
_entity_poly.entity_id
_entity_poly.type
_entity_poly.pdbx_seq_one_letter_code
_entity_poly.pdbx_strand_id
1 'polypeptide(L)'
;MCYNAEISLNTFIYGLVSAIIVLLLNQTSLDLIIIVLLFTSIQLLEYFTWKYINNKKINYYLSIIGFFIIIIQILYLNYKNLEGYDRLINLIIILLLSLYILNYVNRNNLLYMDKGINGHLRWHWIDIEFPLLLCILFYYLYPSYRKGKYINLLFTFITLIISFYYYYKYKTWGSMWCYISNIIWIFLILRSIYLSQNNFRFP
;
A
#
# COMPACT_ATOMS: atom_id res chain seq x y z
N MET A 1 14.59 -2.22 2.47
CA MET A 1 13.61 -2.78 3.42
C MET A 1 13.54 -1.86 4.62
N CYS A 2 12.34 -1.59 5.14
CA CYS A 2 12.16 -0.56 6.15
C CYS A 2 12.24 -1.15 7.57
N TYR A 3 13.35 -0.86 8.23
CA TYR A 3 13.73 -1.38 9.56
C TYR A 3 13.94 -0.27 10.60
N ASN A 4 13.95 0.98 10.17
CA ASN A 4 14.18 2.14 11.02
C ASN A 4 13.51 3.39 10.41
N ALA A 5 13.45 4.45 11.21
CA ALA A 5 12.83 5.71 10.81
C ALA A 5 13.49 6.33 9.57
N GLU A 6 14.83 6.34 9.53
CA GLU A 6 15.60 7.00 8.47
C GLU A 6 15.33 6.38 7.09
N ILE A 7 15.32 5.05 7.00
CA ILE A 7 15.03 4.34 5.75
C ILE A 7 13.59 4.61 5.31
N SER A 8 12.62 4.61 6.23
CA SER A 8 11.23 4.93 5.92
C SER A 8 11.09 6.37 5.38
N LEU A 9 11.75 7.35 6.00
CA LEU A 9 11.73 8.74 5.52
C LEU A 9 12.40 8.88 4.15
N ASN A 10 13.59 8.29 3.96
CA ASN A 10 14.31 8.34 2.69
C ASN A 10 13.50 7.69 1.56
N THR A 11 12.81 6.59 1.84
CA THR A 11 11.92 5.92 0.88
C THR A 11 10.73 6.81 0.51
N PHE A 12 10.14 7.51 1.48
CA PHE A 12 9.06 8.46 1.22
C PHE A 12 9.53 9.65 0.35
N ILE A 13 10.65 10.27 0.71
CA ILE A 13 11.25 11.39 -0.04
C ILE A 13 11.60 10.94 -1.46
N TYR A 14 12.23 9.76 -1.60
CA TYR A 14 12.55 9.18 -2.89
C TYR A 14 11.30 9.03 -3.77
N GLY A 15 10.21 8.51 -3.20
CA GLY A 15 8.95 8.36 -3.95
C GLY A 15 8.28 9.69 -4.30
N LEU A 16 8.39 10.72 -3.45
CA LEU A 16 7.93 12.08 -3.79
C LEU A 16 8.72 12.68 -4.95
N VAL A 17 10.06 12.61 -4.89
CA VAL A 17 10.92 13.10 -5.98
C VAL A 17 10.66 12.33 -7.27
N SER A 18 10.49 11.01 -7.17
CA SER A 18 10.16 10.14 -8.30
C SER A 18 8.80 10.50 -8.93
N ALA A 19 7.79 10.80 -8.12
CA ALA A 19 6.50 11.27 -8.61
C ALA A 19 6.62 12.59 -9.39
N ILE A 20 7.40 13.55 -8.88
CA ILE A 20 7.67 14.82 -9.57
C ILE A 20 8.35 14.56 -10.92
N ILE A 21 9.38 13.73 -10.98
CA ILE A 21 10.08 13.38 -12.22
C ILE A 21 9.10 12.77 -13.24
N VAL A 22 8.29 11.79 -12.82
CA VAL A 22 7.33 11.12 -13.70
C VAL A 22 6.24 12.08 -14.18
N LEU A 23 5.77 13.01 -13.34
CA LEU A 23 4.83 14.07 -13.71
C LEU A 23 5.42 15.02 -14.76
N LEU A 24 6.67 15.45 -14.59
CA LEU A 24 7.35 16.34 -15.53
C LEU A 24 7.55 15.69 -16.90
N LEU A 25 7.79 14.38 -16.96
CA LEU A 25 7.92 13.64 -18.22
C LEU A 25 6.57 13.45 -18.94
N ASN A 26 5.45 13.54 -18.22
CA ASN A 26 4.08 13.46 -18.75
C ASN A 26 3.79 12.20 -19.63
N GLN A 27 4.46 11.08 -19.37
CA GLN A 27 4.29 9.80 -20.10
C GLN A 27 3.48 8.73 -19.33
N THR A 28 3.06 9.06 -18.11
CA THR A 28 2.38 8.13 -17.20
C THR A 28 1.09 8.77 -16.70
N SER A 29 0.02 7.98 -16.61
CA SER A 29 -1.27 8.50 -16.15
C SER A 29 -1.21 8.95 -14.69
N LEU A 30 -1.85 10.09 -14.39
CA LEU A 30 -1.95 10.64 -13.04
C LEU A 30 -2.55 9.64 -12.05
N ASP A 31 -3.50 8.80 -12.49
CA ASP A 31 -4.10 7.76 -11.65
C ASP A 31 -3.07 6.73 -11.15
N LEU A 32 -2.12 6.34 -12.00
CA LEU A 32 -1.06 5.40 -11.61
C LEU A 32 -0.10 6.06 -10.63
N ILE A 33 0.27 7.32 -10.87
CA ILE A 33 1.13 8.11 -9.97
C ILE A 33 0.48 8.23 -8.59
N ILE A 34 -0.83 8.53 -8.52
CA ILE A 34 -1.57 8.62 -7.26
C ILE A 34 -1.58 7.28 -6.53
N ILE A 35 -1.83 6.16 -7.21
CA ILE A 35 -1.82 4.83 -6.58
C ILE A 35 -0.45 4.56 -5.94
N VAL A 36 0.64 4.80 -6.67
CA VAL A 36 1.99 4.54 -6.17
C VAL A 36 2.36 5.50 -5.05
N LEU A 37 1.92 6.76 -5.10
CA LEU A 37 2.05 7.71 -3.99
C LEU A 37 1.28 7.26 -2.74
N LEU A 38 0.07 6.70 -2.89
CA LEU A 38 -0.67 6.16 -1.75
C LEU A 38 0.10 5.00 -1.09
N PHE A 39 0.69 4.09 -1.86
CA PHE A 39 1.58 3.05 -1.32
C PHE A 39 2.82 3.63 -0.64
N THR A 40 3.42 4.65 -1.25
CA THR A 40 4.60 5.35 -0.72
C THR A 40 4.28 6.09 0.59
N SER A 41 3.07 6.61 0.76
CA SER A 41 2.66 7.36 1.95
C SER A 41 2.71 6.54 3.24
N ILE A 42 2.61 5.21 3.15
CA ILE A 42 2.85 4.31 4.28
C ILE A 42 4.24 4.53 4.88
N GLN A 43 5.23 4.88 4.07
CA GLN A 43 6.61 5.07 4.53
C GLN A 43 6.74 6.30 5.44
N LEU A 44 5.95 7.35 5.18
CA LEU A 44 5.87 8.49 6.09
C LEU A 44 5.22 8.09 7.42
N LEU A 45 4.18 7.25 7.38
CA LEU A 45 3.54 6.73 8.58
C LEU A 45 4.50 5.86 9.42
N GLU A 46 5.26 4.98 8.77
CA GLU A 46 6.28 4.16 9.43
C GLU A 46 7.38 5.03 10.07
N TYR A 47 7.84 6.08 9.39
CA TYR A 47 8.79 7.04 9.97
C TYR A 47 8.31 7.60 11.32
N PHE A 48 7.07 8.11 11.35
CA PHE A 48 6.50 8.64 12.59
C PHE A 48 6.30 7.53 13.63
N THR A 49 5.92 6.33 13.20
CA THR A 49 5.73 5.21 14.12
C THR A 49 7.03 4.80 14.78
N TRP A 50 8.13 4.72 14.04
CA TRP A 50 9.45 4.43 14.58
C TRP A 50 9.89 5.47 15.62
N LYS A 51 9.64 6.76 15.35
CA LYS A 51 9.99 7.84 16.29
C LYS A 51 9.17 7.80 17.57
N TYR A 52 7.89 7.40 17.48
CA TYR A 52 6.95 7.45 18.60
C TYR A 52 6.51 6.06 19.07
N ILE A 53 7.34 5.04 18.85
CA ILE A 53 6.97 3.64 19.11
C ILE A 53 6.62 3.40 20.59
N ASN A 54 7.33 4.07 21.50
CA ASN A 54 7.11 3.97 22.95
C ASN A 54 5.98 4.87 23.47
N ASN A 55 5.50 5.84 22.67
CA ASN A 55 4.40 6.72 23.06
C ASN A 55 3.07 6.08 22.67
N LYS A 56 2.44 5.37 23.62
CA LYS A 56 1.18 4.63 23.40
C LYS A 56 0.07 5.45 22.73
N LYS A 57 -0.10 6.71 23.15
CA LYS A 57 -1.15 7.59 22.61
C LYS A 57 -0.89 7.95 21.15
N ILE A 58 0.33 8.37 20.81
CA ILE A 58 0.68 8.70 19.43
C ILE A 58 0.64 7.45 18.55
N ASN A 59 1.16 6.33 19.04
CA ASN A 59 1.17 5.04 18.34
C ASN A 59 -0.25 4.57 17.98
N TYR A 60 -1.20 4.71 18.92
CA TYR A 60 -2.61 4.41 18.66
C TYR A 60 -3.18 5.22 17.49
N TYR A 61 -2.97 6.54 17.48
CA TYR A 61 -3.45 7.38 16.38
C TYR A 61 -2.74 7.07 15.06
N LEU A 62 -1.42 6.84 15.08
CA LEU A 62 -0.69 6.40 13.89
C LEU A 62 -1.22 5.06 13.38
N SER A 63 -1.60 4.14 14.26
CA SER A 63 -2.20 2.86 13.87
C SER A 63 -3.53 3.06 13.15
N ILE A 64 -4.38 3.97 13.63
CA ILE A 64 -5.64 4.34 12.97
C ILE A 64 -5.38 4.97 11.60
N ILE A 65 -4.42 5.89 11.50
CA ILE A 65 -4.07 6.51 10.23
C ILE A 65 -3.57 5.45 9.24
N GLY A 66 -2.74 4.51 9.67
CA GLY A 66 -2.21 3.43 8.85
C GLY A 66 -3.33 2.53 8.30
N PHE A 67 -4.30 2.19 9.15
CA PHE A 67 -5.49 1.46 8.76
C PHE A 67 -6.29 2.20 7.66
N PHE A 68 -6.53 3.51 7.84
CA PHE A 68 -7.25 4.30 6.84
C PHE A 68 -6.48 4.48 5.53
N ILE A 69 -5.14 4.61 5.55
CA ILE A 69 -4.32 4.66 4.33
C ILE A 69 -4.53 3.39 3.50
N ILE A 70 -4.52 2.21 4.12
CA ILE A 70 -4.77 0.93 3.44
C ILE A 70 -6.18 0.88 2.85
N ILE A 71 -7.20 1.33 3.58
CA ILE A 71 -8.57 1.37 3.05
C ILE A 71 -8.67 2.30 1.85
N ILE A 72 -8.07 3.50 1.93
CA ILE A 72 -8.05 4.47 0.83
C ILE A 72 -7.37 3.87 -0.41
N GLN A 73 -6.28 3.11 -0.25
CA GLN A 73 -5.64 2.41 -1.37
C GLN A 73 -6.59 1.43 -2.06
N ILE A 74 -7.29 0.59 -1.30
CA ILE A 74 -8.22 -0.40 -1.84
C ILE A 74 -9.42 0.29 -2.50
N LEU A 75 -10.00 1.31 -1.84
CA LEU A 75 -11.11 2.10 -2.38
C LEU A 75 -10.72 2.77 -3.69
N TYR A 76 -9.56 3.43 -3.74
CA TYR A 76 -9.08 4.11 -4.94
C TYR A 76 -8.83 3.13 -6.09
N LEU A 77 -8.20 1.99 -5.80
CA LEU A 77 -7.92 0.94 -6.78
C LEU A 77 -9.22 0.41 -7.41
N ASN A 78 -10.23 0.13 -6.59
CA ASN A 78 -11.53 -0.36 -7.06
C ASN A 78 -12.33 0.73 -7.77
N TYR A 79 -12.31 1.98 -7.28
CA TYR A 79 -12.96 3.12 -7.92
C TYR A 79 -12.43 3.36 -9.34
N LYS A 80 -11.12 3.30 -9.54
CA LYS A 80 -10.50 3.57 -10.84
C LYS A 80 -10.58 2.42 -11.84
N ASN A 81 -10.59 1.17 -11.37
CA ASN A 81 -10.55 0.01 -12.26
C ASN A 81 -11.89 -0.70 -12.44
N LEU A 82 -12.91 -0.46 -11.62
CA LEU A 82 -14.25 -1.03 -11.83
C LEU A 82 -15.19 0.02 -12.46
N GLU A 83 -16.33 -0.40 -13.00
CA GLU A 83 -17.33 0.49 -13.63
C GLU A 83 -18.75 0.10 -13.24
N GLY A 84 -19.71 1.02 -13.39
CA GLY A 84 -21.13 0.79 -13.16
C GLY A 84 -21.47 0.22 -11.78
N TYR A 85 -22.38 -0.75 -11.75
CA TYR A 85 -22.82 -1.43 -10.52
C TYR A 85 -21.70 -2.22 -9.84
N ASP A 86 -20.75 -2.77 -10.61
CA ASP A 86 -19.60 -3.51 -10.08
C ASP A 86 -18.78 -2.59 -9.15
N ARG A 87 -18.49 -1.36 -9.60
CA ARG A 87 -17.81 -0.34 -8.79
C ARG A 87 -18.59 -0.03 -7.51
N LEU A 88 -19.88 0.30 -7.65
CA LEU A 88 -20.70 0.72 -6.51
C LEU A 88 -20.79 -0.37 -5.43
N ILE A 89 -21.09 -1.61 -5.83
CA ILE A 89 -21.23 -2.74 -4.92
C ILE A 89 -19.90 -3.01 -4.20
N ASN A 90 -18.79 -3.06 -4.92
CA ASN A 90 -17.48 -3.31 -4.32
C ASN A 90 -17.10 -2.21 -3.31
N LEU A 91 -17.33 -0.93 -3.63
CA LEU A 91 -17.03 0.17 -2.70
C LEU A 91 -17.89 0.11 -1.44
N ILE A 92 -19.17 -0.22 -1.54
CA ILE A 92 -20.05 -0.41 -0.38
C ILE A 92 -19.55 -1.58 0.48
N ILE A 93 -19.23 -2.72 -0.13
CA ILE A 93 -18.73 -3.88 0.63
C ILE A 93 -17.40 -3.55 1.31
N ILE A 94 -16.45 -2.90 0.62
CA ILE A 94 -15.17 -2.49 1.21
C ILE A 94 -15.42 -1.57 2.42
N LEU A 95 -16.36 -0.63 2.32
CA LEU A 95 -16.69 0.28 3.41
C LEU A 95 -17.30 -0.47 4.60
N LEU A 96 -18.29 -1.34 4.38
CA LEU A 96 -18.88 -2.16 5.44
C LEU A 96 -17.87 -3.09 6.10
N LEU A 97 -17.03 -3.74 5.28
CA LEU A 97 -15.94 -4.60 5.76
C LEU A 97 -14.95 -3.82 6.61
N SER A 98 -14.58 -2.61 6.18
CA SER A 98 -13.67 -1.75 6.93
C SER A 98 -14.23 -1.31 8.29
N LEU A 99 -15.53 -1.01 8.36
CA LEU A 99 -16.20 -0.68 9.63
C LEU A 99 -16.25 -1.89 10.56
N TYR A 100 -16.54 -3.08 10.01
CA TYR A 100 -16.52 -4.33 10.76
C TYR A 100 -15.12 -4.63 11.34
N ILE A 101 -14.07 -4.54 10.51
CA ILE A 101 -12.69 -4.74 10.94
C ILE A 101 -12.31 -3.70 12.00
N LEU A 102 -12.62 -2.42 11.79
CA LEU A 102 -12.28 -1.37 12.75
C LEU A 102 -12.92 -1.64 14.11
N ASN A 103 -14.20 -2.04 14.14
CA ASN A 103 -14.89 -2.42 15.38
C ASN A 103 -14.24 -3.65 16.02
N TYR A 104 -13.90 -4.69 15.24
CA TYR A 104 -13.21 -5.88 15.75
C TYR A 104 -11.85 -5.53 16.38
N VAL A 105 -11.02 -4.80 15.65
CA VAL A 105 -9.67 -4.40 16.07
C VAL A 105 -9.74 -3.52 17.31
N ASN A 106 -10.70 -2.59 17.37
CA ASN A 106 -10.89 -1.73 18.54
C ASN A 106 -11.33 -2.53 19.78
N ARG A 107 -12.29 -3.46 19.65
CA ARG A 107 -12.73 -4.33 20.76
C ARG A 107 -11.61 -5.20 21.31
N ASN A 108 -10.70 -5.64 20.45
CA ASN A 108 -9.57 -6.48 20.83
C ASN A 108 -8.29 -5.68 21.17
N ASN A 109 -8.35 -4.34 21.26
CA ASN A 109 -7.20 -3.47 21.55
C ASN A 109 -6.00 -3.66 20.60
N LEU A 110 -6.27 -3.93 19.32
CA LEU A 110 -5.26 -4.22 18.29
C LEU A 110 -4.78 -2.97 17.52
N LEU A 111 -5.24 -1.77 17.91
CA LEU A 111 -4.86 -0.49 17.29
C LEU A 111 -3.50 0.03 17.81
N TYR A 112 -2.43 -0.72 17.56
CA TYR A 112 -1.07 -0.30 17.85
C TYR A 112 -0.06 -1.02 16.95
N MET A 113 1.16 -0.52 16.94
CA MET A 113 2.29 -1.04 16.18
C MET A 113 3.52 -1.17 17.06
N ASP A 114 4.33 -2.21 16.85
CA ASP A 114 5.57 -2.42 17.59
C ASP A 114 6.65 -3.04 16.71
N LYS A 115 7.86 -3.20 17.28
CA LYS A 115 8.98 -3.82 16.57
C LYS A 115 8.89 -5.34 16.68
N GLY A 116 8.75 -6.01 15.55
CA GLY A 116 8.81 -7.46 15.43
C GLY A 116 10.21 -8.02 15.65
N ILE A 117 10.30 -9.34 15.84
CA ILE A 117 11.56 -10.07 16.11
C ILE A 117 12.55 -9.96 14.94
N ASN A 118 12.05 -9.87 13.71
CA ASN A 118 12.84 -9.65 12.50
C ASN A 118 13.26 -8.18 12.30
N GLY A 119 13.01 -7.30 13.29
CA GLY A 119 13.33 -5.89 13.24
C GLY A 119 12.36 -5.03 12.42
N HIS A 120 11.35 -5.62 11.79
CA HIS A 120 10.33 -4.90 11.03
C HIS A 120 9.18 -4.42 11.91
N LEU A 121 8.40 -3.47 11.41
CA LEU A 121 7.22 -2.98 12.10
C LEU A 121 6.09 -4.03 12.01
N ARG A 122 5.54 -4.43 13.15
CA ARG A 122 4.37 -5.30 13.27
C ARG A 122 3.13 -4.44 13.48
N TRP A 123 2.10 -4.73 12.71
CA TRP A 123 0.83 -4.00 12.70
C TRP A 123 -0.24 -4.91 13.28
N HIS A 124 -0.64 -4.68 14.52
CA HIS A 124 -1.49 -5.63 15.25
C HIS A 124 -2.91 -5.72 14.72
N TRP A 125 -3.39 -4.67 14.06
CA TRP A 125 -4.71 -4.63 13.45
C TRP A 125 -4.84 -5.50 12.18
N ILE A 126 -3.76 -6.14 11.74
CA ILE A 126 -3.77 -7.18 10.70
C ILE A 126 -3.92 -8.59 11.32
N ASP A 127 -3.83 -8.74 12.64
CA ASP A 127 -4.05 -10.00 13.36
C ASP A 127 -5.56 -10.28 13.50
N ILE A 128 -6.23 -10.34 12.35
CA ILE A 128 -7.64 -10.68 12.17
C ILE A 128 -7.78 -12.13 11.72
N GLU A 129 -9.00 -12.66 11.77
CA GLU A 129 -9.32 -14.00 11.29
C GLU A 129 -8.91 -14.19 9.82
N PHE A 130 -8.33 -15.35 9.53
CA PHE A 130 -7.79 -15.65 8.20
C PHE A 130 -8.79 -15.47 7.04
N PRO A 131 -10.08 -15.88 7.16
CA PRO A 131 -11.07 -15.60 6.11
C PRO A 131 -11.24 -14.11 5.83
N LEU A 132 -11.22 -13.27 6.88
CA LEU A 132 -11.38 -11.83 6.74
C LEU A 132 -10.16 -11.20 6.06
N LEU A 133 -8.97 -11.67 6.41
CA LEU A 133 -7.74 -11.28 5.71
C LEU A 133 -7.81 -11.64 4.22
N LEU A 134 -8.23 -12.86 3.87
CA LEU A 134 -8.40 -13.26 2.47
C LEU A 134 -9.40 -12.37 1.72
N CYS A 135 -10.51 -11.97 2.36
CA CYS A 135 -11.46 -11.03 1.76
C CYS A 135 -10.81 -9.68 1.42
N ILE A 136 -10.02 -9.09 2.32
CA ILE A 136 -9.32 -7.82 2.06
C ILE A 136 -8.36 -7.96 0.87
N LEU A 137 -7.63 -9.06 0.81
CA LEU A 137 -6.65 -9.31 -0.23
C LEU A 137 -7.28 -9.59 -1.59
N PHE A 138 -8.46 -10.20 -1.61
CA PHE A 138 -9.26 -10.31 -2.81
C PHE A 138 -9.52 -8.93 -3.44
N TYR A 139 -9.82 -7.90 -2.63
CA TYR A 139 -10.08 -6.55 -3.15
C TYR A 139 -8.83 -5.82 -3.70
N TYR A 140 -7.62 -6.29 -3.40
CA TYR A 140 -6.41 -5.85 -4.10
C TYR A 140 -6.26 -6.48 -5.50
N LEU A 141 -6.73 -7.72 -5.66
CA LEU A 141 -6.56 -8.51 -6.90
C LEU A 141 -7.72 -8.31 -7.88
N TYR A 142 -8.94 -8.30 -7.37
CA TYR A 142 -10.19 -8.23 -8.12
C TYR A 142 -10.24 -7.15 -9.21
N PRO A 143 -9.92 -5.86 -8.92
CA PRO A 143 -9.96 -4.82 -9.95
C PRO A 143 -9.02 -5.09 -11.13
N SER A 144 -7.83 -5.65 -10.86
CA SER A 144 -6.86 -5.98 -11.92
C SER A 144 -7.33 -7.17 -12.76
N TYR A 145 -7.93 -8.18 -12.13
CA TYR A 145 -8.54 -9.32 -12.81
C TYR A 145 -9.68 -8.87 -13.73
N ARG A 146 -10.61 -8.06 -13.21
CA ARG A 146 -11.79 -7.58 -13.97
C ARG A 146 -11.42 -6.74 -15.19
N LYS A 147 -10.35 -5.96 -15.12
CA LYS A 147 -9.83 -5.16 -16.26
C LYS A 147 -8.89 -5.94 -17.19
N GLY A 148 -8.64 -7.22 -16.95
CA GLY A 148 -7.71 -8.02 -17.76
C GLY A 148 -6.25 -7.57 -17.64
N LYS A 149 -5.87 -6.85 -16.58
CA LYS A 149 -4.51 -6.35 -16.35
C LYS A 149 -3.65 -7.44 -15.69
N TYR A 150 -3.40 -8.54 -16.39
CA TYR A 150 -2.77 -9.74 -15.83
C TYR A 150 -1.34 -9.53 -15.31
N ILE A 151 -0.56 -8.63 -15.91
CA ILE A 151 0.78 -8.28 -15.42
C ILE A 151 0.68 -7.64 -14.02
N ASN A 152 -0.23 -6.69 -13.85
CA ASN A 152 -0.46 -6.05 -12.54
C ASN A 152 -1.00 -7.05 -11.52
N LEU A 153 -1.89 -7.94 -11.95
CA LEU A 153 -2.43 -9.02 -11.12
C LEU A 153 -1.32 -9.93 -10.62
N LEU A 154 -0.43 -10.39 -11.51
CA LEU A 154 0.70 -11.25 -11.17
C LEU A 154 1.65 -10.56 -10.18
N PHE A 155 2.01 -9.30 -10.44
CA PHE A 155 2.88 -8.54 -9.54
C PHE A 155 2.26 -8.35 -8.15
N THR A 156 0.96 -8.02 -8.10
CA THR A 156 0.21 -7.91 -6.84
C THR A 156 0.18 -9.24 -6.13
N PHE A 157 -0.09 -10.33 -6.84
CA PHE A 157 -0.15 -11.68 -6.28
C PHE A 157 1.19 -12.13 -5.68
N ILE A 158 2.31 -11.95 -6.39
CA ILE A 158 3.66 -12.24 -5.87
C ILE A 158 3.93 -11.43 -4.60
N THR A 159 3.59 -10.15 -4.62
CA THR A 159 3.75 -9.24 -3.49
C THR A 159 2.95 -9.70 -2.26
N LEU A 160 1.72 -10.16 -2.48
CA LEU A 160 0.88 -10.71 -1.42
C LEU A 160 1.43 -12.02 -0.87
N ILE A 161 1.95 -12.92 -1.71
CA ILE A 161 2.62 -14.15 -1.25
C ILE A 161 3.81 -13.83 -0.34
N ILE A 162 4.66 -12.89 -0.75
CA ILE A 162 5.80 -12.46 0.07
C ILE A 162 5.31 -11.89 1.40
N SER A 163 4.28 -11.04 1.37
CA SER A 163 3.70 -10.44 2.58
C SER A 163 3.12 -11.51 3.52
N PHE A 164 2.43 -12.51 2.97
CA PHE A 164 1.90 -13.66 3.70
C PHE A 164 3.00 -14.49 4.38
N TYR A 165 4.09 -14.78 3.66
CA TYR A 165 5.22 -15.51 4.22
C TYR A 165 5.78 -14.80 5.46
N TYR A 166 6.00 -13.49 5.37
CA TYR A 166 6.53 -12.70 6.48
C TYR A 166 5.53 -12.56 7.63
N TYR A 167 4.24 -12.47 7.33
CA TYR A 167 3.20 -12.44 8.34
C TYR A 167 3.13 -13.76 9.11
N TYR A 168 3.14 -14.90 8.43
CA TYR A 168 3.07 -16.19 9.09
C TYR A 168 4.32 -16.49 9.92
N LYS A 169 5.50 -16.10 9.42
CA LYS A 169 6.78 -16.36 10.10
C LYS A 169 7.09 -15.39 11.23
N TYR A 170 6.73 -14.12 11.09
CA TYR A 170 7.18 -13.05 12.00
C TYR A 170 6.08 -12.11 12.49
N LYS A 171 4.83 -12.32 12.06
CA LYS A 171 3.69 -11.42 12.32
C LYS A 171 3.93 -10.00 11.80
N THR A 172 4.71 -9.85 10.73
CA THR A 172 4.96 -8.54 10.09
C THR A 172 4.42 -8.53 8.66
N TRP A 173 3.55 -7.57 8.34
CA TRP A 173 2.92 -7.43 7.02
C TRP A 173 3.40 -6.18 6.27
N GLY A 174 3.59 -5.06 6.98
CA GLY A 174 3.81 -3.74 6.36
C GLY A 174 5.22 -3.46 5.83
N SER A 175 6.22 -4.21 6.29
CA SER A 175 7.62 -3.96 5.96
C SER A 175 7.98 -4.11 4.47
N MET A 176 7.08 -4.72 3.70
CA MET A 176 7.22 -4.95 2.27
C MET A 176 6.88 -3.73 1.42
N TRP A 177 6.04 -2.81 1.93
CA TRP A 177 5.63 -1.60 1.20
C TRP A 177 6.82 -0.76 0.71
N CYS A 178 7.90 -0.78 1.46
CA CYS A 178 9.14 -0.06 1.21
C CYS A 178 9.85 -0.52 -0.08
N TYR A 179 10.04 -1.84 -0.26
CA TYR A 179 10.69 -2.34 -1.47
C TYR A 179 9.76 -2.19 -2.69
N ILE A 180 8.46 -2.43 -2.49
CA ILE A 180 7.45 -2.32 -3.55
C ILE A 180 7.43 -0.89 -4.10
N SER A 181 7.35 0.11 -3.20
CA SER A 181 7.38 1.53 -3.57
C SER A 181 8.61 1.86 -4.41
N ASN A 182 9.81 1.47 -3.95
CA ASN A 182 11.04 1.76 -4.68
C ASN A 182 11.11 1.10 -6.05
N ILE A 183 10.78 -0.20 -6.14
CA ILE A 183 10.80 -0.94 -7.42
C ILE A 183 9.80 -0.32 -8.41
N ILE A 184 8.58 -0.01 -7.96
CA ILE A 184 7.57 0.59 -8.84
C ILE A 184 8.02 1.97 -9.32
N TRP A 185 8.58 2.82 -8.47
CA TRP A 185 9.08 4.13 -8.89
C TRP A 185 10.21 4.04 -9.90
N ILE A 186 11.19 3.15 -9.70
CA ILE A 186 12.25 2.90 -10.68
C ILE A 186 11.64 2.51 -12.03
N PHE A 187 10.70 1.56 -12.02
CA PHE A 187 10.02 1.12 -13.23
C PHE A 187 9.30 2.27 -13.94
N LEU A 188 8.55 3.11 -13.20
CA LEU A 188 7.82 4.24 -13.78
C LEU A 188 8.75 5.31 -14.36
N ILE A 189 9.88 5.59 -13.70
CA ILE A 189 10.89 6.52 -14.21
C ILE A 189 11.47 5.99 -15.52
N LEU A 190 11.97 4.75 -15.53
CA LEU A 190 12.57 4.15 -16.73
C LEU A 190 11.59 4.08 -17.90
N ARG A 191 10.35 3.66 -17.63
CA ARG A 191 9.28 3.65 -18.62
C ARG A 191 9.00 5.05 -19.18
N SER A 192 8.94 6.05 -18.31
CA SER A 192 8.65 7.43 -18.72
C SER A 192 9.79 8.03 -19.55
N ILE A 193 11.05 7.76 -19.20
CA ILE A 193 12.22 8.17 -19.99
C ILE A 193 12.20 7.49 -21.37
N TYR A 194 11.98 6.18 -21.42
CA TYR A 194 11.93 5.42 -22.67
C TYR A 194 10.85 5.94 -23.63
N LEU A 195 9.64 6.18 -23.12
CA LEU A 195 8.54 6.74 -23.93
C LEU A 195 8.85 8.17 -24.38
N SER A 196 9.43 9.00 -23.50
CA SER A 196 9.81 10.37 -23.86
C SER A 196 10.83 10.38 -24.99
N GLN A 197 11.85 9.52 -24.97
CA GLN A 197 12.87 9.46 -26.02
C GLN A 197 12.31 9.02 -27.37
N ASN A 198 11.37 8.07 -27.38
CA ASN A 198 10.77 7.58 -28.62
C ASN A 198 9.80 8.60 -29.26
N ASN A 199 9.11 9.40 -28.46
CA ASN A 199 8.25 10.47 -28.98
C ASN A 199 9.07 11.58 -29.68
N PHE A 200 10.33 11.80 -29.31
CA PHE A 200 11.20 12.76 -30.00
C PHE A 200 11.80 12.22 -31.32
N ARG A 201 11.72 10.90 -31.58
CA ARG A 201 12.32 10.29 -32.77
C ARG A 201 11.41 10.24 -33.99
N PHE A 202 10.15 10.64 -33.86
CA PHE A 202 9.19 10.71 -34.97
C PHE A 202 8.36 12.00 -34.91
N PRO A 203 8.89 13.14 -35.42
CA PRO A 203 8.08 14.25 -35.89
C PRO A 203 7.41 13.94 -37.24
#